data_AF-A0A2E7H420-F1
#
_entry.id   AF-A0A2E7H420-F1
#
_cell.length_a   1.000
_cell.length_b   1.000
_cell.length_c   1.000
_cell.angle_alpha   90.00
_cell.angle_beta   90.00
_cell.angle_gamma   90.00
#
_symmetry.space_group_name_H-M   'P 1'
#
loop_
_entity.id
_entity.type
_entity.pdbx_description
1 polymer ?
#
loop_
_entity_poly.entity_id
_entity_poly.type
_entity_poly.pdbx_seq_one_letter_code
_entity_poly.pdbx_strand_id
1 'polypeptide(L)'
;MASLFDTLQAGAFRAGVSPRTKESRLWFQKKVRDLSIPTRRKLMKDEALDVVKQPKIGDMMMYFYDPKMKKELPYYDKFPLTVMVQPAEGGFHGLNLHYLAPGVRARFLDELMALSPKNVTDSTRLARLRYNTLKGVTKFKEFKPCFKHYLMSQVNSNLVRVPMTEWEIAIFLPTEQFVKVKAQSVWRYSRKAYAS
;
A
#
# COMPACT_ATOMS: atom_id res chain seq x y z
N MET A 1 -20.08 -11.33 6.10
CA MET A 1 -20.27 -9.88 5.86
C MET A 1 -19.72 -9.66 4.46
N ALA A 2 -20.42 -9.01 3.54
CA ALA A 2 -19.89 -8.87 2.17
C ALA A 2 -18.54 -8.12 2.19
N SER A 3 -17.56 -8.59 1.42
CA SER A 3 -16.27 -7.94 1.28
C SER A 3 -16.42 -6.49 0.83
N LEU A 4 -15.64 -5.58 1.44
CA LEU A 4 -15.55 -4.19 0.99
C LEU A 4 -15.03 -4.11 -0.45
N PHE A 5 -14.04 -4.94 -0.78
CA PHE A 5 -13.40 -4.97 -2.09
C PHE A 5 -14.39 -5.45 -3.15
N ASP A 6 -15.08 -6.56 -2.92
CA ASP A 6 -16.10 -7.07 -3.85
C ASP A 6 -17.23 -6.06 -4.06
N THR A 7 -17.66 -5.38 -2.98
CA THR A 7 -18.70 -4.35 -3.05
C THR A 7 -18.26 -3.18 -3.94
N LEU A 8 -17.01 -2.74 -3.79
CA LEU A 8 -16.42 -1.67 -4.58
C LEU A 8 -16.22 -2.07 -6.05
N GLN A 9 -15.71 -3.28 -6.31
CA GLN A 9 -15.55 -3.81 -7.66
C GLN A 9 -16.90 -3.97 -8.38
N ALA A 10 -17.89 -4.55 -7.72
CA ALA A 10 -19.23 -4.70 -8.28
C ALA A 10 -19.90 -3.35 -8.55
N GLY A 11 -19.61 -2.33 -7.74
CA GLY A 11 -20.05 -0.96 -7.97
C GLY A 11 -19.39 -0.32 -9.20
N ALA A 12 -18.09 -0.52 -9.37
CA ALA A 12 -17.34 -0.02 -10.53
C ALA A 12 -17.83 -0.68 -11.82
N PHE A 13 -17.99 -2.01 -11.81
CA PHE A 13 -18.51 -2.77 -12.94
C PHE A 13 -19.91 -2.28 -13.35
N ARG A 14 -20.83 -2.10 -12.38
CA ARG A 14 -22.17 -1.56 -12.63
C ARG A 14 -22.16 -0.14 -13.21
N ALA A 15 -21.12 0.64 -12.89
CA ALA A 15 -20.93 1.98 -13.43
C ALA A 15 -20.23 1.99 -14.81
N GLY A 16 -19.96 0.82 -15.41
CA GLY A 16 -19.28 0.72 -16.71
C GLY A 16 -17.78 1.05 -16.66
N VAL A 17 -17.20 1.10 -15.46
CA VAL A 17 -15.85 1.56 -15.23
C VAL A 17 -14.85 0.44 -15.50
N SER A 18 -13.97 0.65 -16.47
CA SER A 18 -12.93 -0.34 -16.81
C SER A 18 -11.81 -0.34 -15.75
N PRO A 19 -11.43 -1.49 -15.19
CA PRO A 19 -10.41 -1.57 -14.15
C PRO A 19 -9.02 -1.15 -14.67
N ARG A 20 -8.15 -0.67 -13.78
CA ARG A 20 -6.78 -0.20 -14.10
C ARG A 20 -6.71 0.94 -15.12
N THR A 21 -7.75 1.76 -15.19
CA THR A 21 -7.79 2.97 -16.04
C THR A 21 -7.70 4.24 -15.20
N LYS A 22 -7.51 5.39 -15.86
CA LYS A 22 -7.56 6.68 -15.17
C LYS A 22 -8.97 6.97 -14.63
N GLU A 23 -9.99 6.48 -15.32
CA GLU A 23 -11.40 6.59 -14.91
C GLU A 23 -11.69 5.77 -13.65
N SER A 24 -11.23 4.51 -13.58
CA SER A 24 -11.44 3.68 -12.39
C SER A 24 -10.84 4.27 -11.14
N ARG A 25 -9.64 4.84 -11.24
CA ARG A 25 -8.99 5.53 -10.12
C ARG A 25 -9.80 6.72 -9.61
N LEU A 26 -10.30 7.56 -10.52
CA LEU A 26 -11.13 8.71 -10.17
C LEU A 26 -12.44 8.25 -9.53
N TRP A 27 -13.04 7.18 -10.07
CA TRP A 27 -14.25 6.58 -9.52
C TRP A 27 -14.02 6.07 -8.09
N PHE A 28 -12.98 5.26 -7.87
CA PHE A 28 -12.64 4.75 -6.54
C PHE A 28 -12.29 5.87 -5.56
N GLN A 29 -11.50 6.87 -6.01
CA GLN A 29 -11.15 8.02 -5.19
C GLN A 29 -12.39 8.80 -4.72
N LYS A 30 -13.41 8.94 -5.59
CA LYS A 30 -14.68 9.58 -5.23
C LYS A 30 -15.47 8.70 -4.27
N LYS A 31 -15.67 7.43 -4.63
CA LYS A 31 -16.51 6.49 -3.86
C LYS A 31 -15.99 6.22 -2.46
N VAL A 32 -14.68 6.12 -2.29
CA VAL A 32 -14.09 5.89 -0.96
C VAL A 32 -14.35 7.07 -0.01
N ARG A 33 -14.53 8.29 -0.50
CA ARG A 33 -14.92 9.44 0.34
C ARG A 33 -16.35 9.34 0.85
N ASP A 34 -17.22 8.71 0.07
CA ASP A 34 -18.65 8.58 0.36
C ASP A 34 -18.96 7.32 1.21
N LEU A 35 -17.99 6.40 1.34
CA LEU A 35 -18.16 5.13 2.04
C LEU A 35 -17.79 5.23 3.52
N SER A 36 -18.61 4.58 4.35
CA SER A 36 -18.23 4.26 5.72
C SER A 36 -17.18 3.15 5.71
N ILE A 37 -15.91 3.53 5.63
CA ILE A 37 -14.79 2.58 5.61
C ILE A 37 -14.78 1.77 6.91
N PRO A 38 -14.67 0.43 6.83
CA PRO A 38 -14.61 -0.42 8.01
C PRO A 38 -13.36 -0.08 8.84
N THR A 39 -13.41 -0.40 10.13
CA THR A 39 -12.22 -0.25 10.98
C THR A 39 -11.09 -1.13 10.45
N ARG A 40 -9.83 -0.71 10.65
CA ARG A 40 -8.63 -1.46 10.23
C ARG A 40 -8.67 -2.93 10.68
N ARG A 41 -9.16 -3.19 11.90
CA ARG A 41 -9.32 -4.56 12.42
C ARG A 41 -10.34 -5.38 11.63
N LYS A 42 -11.44 -4.76 11.18
CA LYS A 42 -12.43 -5.40 10.32
C LYS A 42 -11.87 -5.60 8.91
N LEU A 43 -11.17 -4.61 8.36
CA LEU A 43 -10.51 -4.69 7.07
C LEU A 43 -9.52 -5.85 6.98
N MET A 44 -8.71 -6.08 8.02
CA MET A 44 -7.75 -7.20 8.10
C MET A 44 -8.41 -8.60 8.09
N LYS A 45 -9.75 -8.67 8.21
CA LYS A 45 -10.53 -9.91 8.18
C LYS A 45 -11.39 -10.03 6.91
N ASP A 46 -11.23 -9.11 5.97
CA ASP A 46 -11.97 -9.11 4.72
C ASP A 46 -11.57 -10.34 3.88
N GLU A 47 -12.56 -11.03 3.31
CA GLU A 47 -12.39 -12.29 2.58
C GLU A 47 -11.61 -12.11 1.26
N ALA A 48 -11.55 -10.88 0.72
CA ALA A 48 -10.76 -10.56 -0.46
C ALA A 48 -9.25 -10.40 -0.16
N LEU A 49 -8.82 -10.57 1.09
CA LEU A 49 -7.42 -10.41 1.51
C LEU A 49 -6.83 -11.72 2.03
N ASP A 50 -5.53 -11.92 1.81
CA ASP A 50 -4.84 -13.16 2.20
C ASP A 50 -4.01 -12.97 3.46
N VAL A 51 -4.20 -13.78 4.48
CA VAL A 51 -3.26 -13.85 5.60
C VAL A 51 -1.99 -14.57 5.15
N VAL A 52 -0.83 -13.92 5.30
CA VAL A 52 0.47 -14.48 4.91
C VAL A 52 1.42 -14.61 6.10
N LYS A 53 2.12 -15.74 6.19
CA LYS A 53 3.15 -15.97 7.22
C LYS A 53 4.53 -15.49 6.77
N GLN A 54 4.83 -15.66 5.48
CA GLN A 54 6.11 -15.31 4.88
C GLN A 54 5.84 -14.39 3.68
N PRO A 55 6.07 -13.08 3.83
CA PRO A 55 5.83 -12.14 2.75
C PRO A 55 6.88 -12.31 1.65
N LYS A 56 6.45 -12.15 0.40
CA LYS A 56 7.32 -12.23 -0.77
C LYS A 56 7.65 -10.83 -1.29
N ILE A 57 8.75 -10.75 -2.02
CA ILE A 57 9.12 -9.51 -2.72
C ILE A 57 7.99 -9.09 -3.66
N GLY A 58 7.59 -7.82 -3.54
CA GLY A 58 6.49 -7.24 -4.29
C GLY A 58 5.10 -7.47 -3.70
N ASP A 59 4.97 -8.19 -2.59
CA ASP A 59 3.68 -8.27 -1.89
C ASP A 59 3.32 -6.90 -1.31
N MET A 60 2.09 -6.44 -1.60
CA MET A 60 1.46 -5.33 -0.89
C MET A 60 0.76 -5.88 0.33
N MET A 61 1.01 -5.30 1.50
CA MET A 61 0.52 -5.81 2.76
C MET A 61 0.05 -4.71 3.68
N MET A 62 -0.92 -5.07 4.52
CA MET A 62 -1.36 -4.31 5.68
C MET A 62 -1.08 -5.09 6.96
N TYR A 63 -0.72 -4.38 8.02
CA TYR A 63 -0.45 -4.95 9.34
C TYR A 63 -0.44 -3.86 10.42
N PHE A 64 -0.63 -4.25 11.68
CA PHE A 64 -0.39 -3.35 12.81
C PHE A 64 1.08 -3.37 13.19
N TYR A 65 1.65 -2.18 13.37
CA TYR A 65 3.07 -2.01 13.64
C TYR A 65 3.30 -1.12 14.87
N ASP A 66 4.22 -1.53 15.74
CA ASP A 66 4.68 -0.74 16.89
C ASP A 66 6.19 -0.49 16.77
N PRO A 67 6.64 0.68 16.26
CA PRO A 67 8.06 0.89 15.95
C PRO A 67 8.97 0.84 17.20
N LYS A 68 10.12 0.19 17.05
CA LYS A 68 11.17 0.10 18.10
C LYS A 68 11.55 1.48 18.65
N MET A 69 11.78 2.45 17.76
CA MET A 69 12.20 3.82 18.11
C MET A 69 11.03 4.81 18.19
N LYS A 70 9.80 4.37 18.51
CA LYS A 70 8.60 5.24 18.53
C LYS A 70 8.73 6.51 19.37
N LYS A 71 9.55 6.49 20.43
CA LYS A 71 9.81 7.65 21.29
C LYS A 71 10.59 8.75 20.53
N GLU A 72 11.58 8.36 19.73
CA GLU A 72 12.49 9.26 19.02
C GLU A 72 11.98 9.66 17.63
N LEU A 73 11.25 8.78 16.95
CA LEU A 73 10.74 9.05 15.60
C LEU A 73 9.86 10.32 15.58
N PRO A 74 10.04 11.26 14.64
CA PRO A 74 9.25 12.49 14.60
C PRO A 74 7.76 12.21 14.36
N TYR A 75 7.48 11.17 13.57
CA TYR A 75 6.16 10.59 13.35
C TYR A 75 6.32 9.19 12.73
N TYR A 76 5.27 8.38 12.80
CA TYR A 76 5.26 7.04 12.24
C TYR A 76 3.83 6.57 11.97
N ASP A 77 3.70 5.54 11.15
CA ASP A 77 2.42 4.90 10.82
C ASP A 77 2.28 3.58 11.59
N LYS A 78 1.17 3.42 12.30
CA LYS A 78 0.84 2.19 13.05
C LYS A 78 0.09 1.16 12.23
N PHE A 79 -0.37 1.53 11.03
CA PHE A 79 -1.05 0.61 10.12
C PHE A 79 -0.51 0.77 8.70
N PRO A 80 0.73 0.32 8.43
CA PRO A 80 1.37 0.48 7.13
C PRO A 80 0.60 -0.21 6.01
N LEU A 81 0.56 0.41 4.83
CA LEU A 81 0.28 -0.23 3.53
C LEU A 81 1.59 -0.31 2.77
N THR A 82 2.26 -1.46 2.86
CA THR A 82 3.65 -1.62 2.45
C THR A 82 3.79 -2.56 1.27
N VAL A 83 4.55 -2.17 0.24
CA VAL A 83 5.07 -3.10 -0.77
C VAL A 83 6.45 -3.59 -0.32
N MET A 84 6.63 -4.89 -0.15
CA MET A 84 7.92 -5.47 0.24
C MET A 84 8.94 -5.32 -0.89
N VAL A 85 10.11 -4.75 -0.59
CA VAL A 85 11.19 -4.57 -1.56
C VAL A 85 12.18 -5.73 -1.48
N GLN A 86 12.65 -6.05 -0.27
CA GLN A 86 13.61 -7.12 -0.06
C GLN A 86 13.63 -7.57 1.42
N PRO A 87 14.08 -8.81 1.70
CA PRO A 87 14.41 -9.23 3.06
C PRO A 87 15.47 -8.32 3.68
N ALA A 88 15.42 -8.18 5.00
CA ALA A 88 16.38 -7.43 5.81
C ALA A 88 16.59 -8.13 7.14
N GLU A 89 17.66 -7.81 7.85
CA GLU A 89 17.93 -8.41 9.16
C GLU A 89 16.78 -8.15 10.14
N GLY A 90 16.21 -9.21 10.70
CA GLY A 90 15.07 -9.11 11.63
C GLY A 90 13.74 -8.72 10.97
N GLY A 91 13.68 -8.58 9.64
CA GLY A 91 12.43 -8.33 8.93
C GLY A 91 12.61 -8.02 7.44
N PHE A 92 12.16 -6.84 7.00
CA PHE A 92 12.18 -6.48 5.58
C PHE A 92 12.26 -4.98 5.33
N HIS A 93 12.82 -4.62 4.19
CA HIS A 93 12.67 -3.29 3.63
C HIS A 93 11.40 -3.21 2.81
N GLY A 94 10.64 -2.14 3.00
CA GLY A 94 9.36 -1.93 2.32
C GLY A 94 9.11 -0.48 1.97
N LEU A 95 8.27 -0.27 0.96
CA LEU A 95 7.73 1.04 0.58
C LEU A 95 6.34 1.20 1.20
N ASN A 96 6.25 1.99 2.27
CA ASN A 96 4.95 2.34 2.85
C ASN A 96 4.30 3.47 2.05
N LEU A 97 3.22 3.13 1.34
CA LEU A 97 2.53 4.03 0.43
C LEU A 97 1.77 5.15 1.15
N HIS A 98 1.46 4.99 2.45
CA HIS A 98 0.76 6.02 3.22
C HIS A 98 1.53 7.33 3.35
N TYR A 99 2.86 7.29 3.22
CA TYR A 99 3.71 8.49 3.26
C TYR A 99 3.57 9.35 2.00
N LEU A 100 2.99 8.81 0.92
CA LEU A 100 2.64 9.55 -0.28
C LEU A 100 1.22 10.11 -0.16
N ALA A 101 0.98 11.27 -0.77
CA ALA A 101 -0.39 11.74 -0.96
C ALA A 101 -1.16 10.81 -1.90
N PRO A 102 -2.50 10.64 -1.77
CA PRO A 102 -3.27 9.71 -2.59
C PRO A 102 -3.06 9.82 -4.10
N GLY A 103 -2.98 11.04 -4.65
CA GLY A 103 -2.71 11.23 -6.08
C GLY A 103 -1.30 10.82 -6.52
N VAL A 104 -0.32 10.88 -5.62
CA VAL A 104 1.05 10.41 -5.89
C VAL A 104 1.10 8.88 -5.79
N ARG A 105 0.37 8.27 -4.84
CA ARG A 105 0.21 6.81 -4.76
C ARG A 105 -0.37 6.23 -6.04
N ALA A 106 -1.40 6.87 -6.59
CA ALA A 106 -2.05 6.45 -7.83
C ALA A 106 -1.07 6.41 -9.01
N ARG A 107 -0.31 7.49 -9.22
CA ARG A 107 0.73 7.53 -10.27
C ARG A 107 1.81 6.49 -10.03
N PHE A 108 2.22 6.29 -8.78
CA PHE A 108 3.19 5.24 -8.46
C PHE A 108 2.67 3.84 -8.78
N LEU A 109 1.41 3.57 -8.44
CA LEU A 109 0.77 2.31 -8.78
C LEU A 109 0.70 2.12 -10.31
N ASP A 110 0.41 3.18 -11.07
CA ASP A 110 0.40 3.13 -12.53
C ASP A 110 1.75 2.68 -13.10
N GLU A 111 2.84 3.32 -12.67
CA GLU A 111 4.20 2.96 -13.10
C GLU A 111 4.56 1.53 -12.70
N LEU A 112 4.18 1.11 -11.49
CA LEU A 112 4.42 -0.25 -11.00
C LEU A 112 3.63 -1.31 -11.80
N MET A 113 2.38 -0.99 -12.16
CA MET A 113 1.49 -1.88 -12.91
C MET A 113 1.82 -1.91 -14.41
N ALA A 114 2.29 -0.80 -14.99
CA ALA A 114 2.74 -0.75 -16.39
C ALA A 114 3.92 -1.70 -16.66
N LEU A 115 4.72 -1.97 -15.63
CA LEU A 115 5.83 -2.92 -15.67
C LEU A 115 5.40 -4.37 -15.41
N SER A 116 4.14 -4.59 -15.05
CA SER A 116 3.58 -5.93 -14.87
C SER A 116 3.12 -6.53 -16.20
N PRO A 117 3.43 -7.80 -16.52
CA PRO A 117 2.84 -8.52 -17.64
C PRO A 117 1.31 -8.40 -17.72
N LYS A 118 0.79 -8.32 -18.96
CA LYS A 118 -0.65 -8.22 -19.27
C LYS A 118 -1.51 -9.30 -18.59
N ASN A 119 -0.96 -10.51 -18.46
CA ASN A 119 -1.55 -11.58 -17.68
C ASN A 119 -0.86 -11.65 -16.33
N VAL A 120 -1.57 -11.18 -15.29
CA VAL A 120 -1.12 -11.23 -13.91
C VAL A 120 -1.23 -12.68 -13.43
N THR A 121 -0.14 -13.42 -13.52
CA THR A 121 0.05 -14.66 -12.76
C THR A 121 1.15 -14.42 -11.73
N ASP A 122 1.03 -15.00 -10.53
CA ASP A 122 2.06 -14.98 -9.47
C ASP A 122 3.29 -15.81 -9.91
N SER A 123 3.90 -15.43 -11.02
CA SER A 123 5.05 -16.08 -11.63
C SER A 123 6.35 -15.47 -11.14
N THR A 124 7.40 -16.29 -11.06
CA THR A 124 8.76 -15.89 -10.68
C THR A 124 9.31 -14.74 -11.52
N ARG A 125 8.85 -14.62 -12.78
CA ARG A 125 9.22 -13.51 -13.68
C ARG A 125 8.63 -12.17 -13.23
N LEU A 126 7.36 -12.15 -12.83
CA LEU A 126 6.70 -10.97 -12.29
C LEU A 126 7.34 -10.54 -10.96
N ALA A 127 7.71 -11.51 -10.10
CA ALA A 127 8.44 -11.22 -8.87
C ALA A 127 9.83 -10.59 -9.12
N ARG A 128 10.59 -11.09 -10.11
CA ARG A 128 11.90 -10.50 -10.49
C ARG A 128 11.78 -9.12 -11.12
N LEU A 129 10.79 -8.90 -11.98
CA LEU A 129 10.53 -7.57 -12.55
C LEU A 129 10.14 -6.57 -11.46
N ARG A 130 9.24 -6.95 -10.54
CA ARG A 130 8.91 -6.14 -9.36
C ARG A 130 10.15 -5.83 -8.53
N TYR A 131 11.02 -6.81 -8.26
CA TYR A 131 12.26 -6.59 -7.52
C TYR A 131 13.16 -5.54 -8.19
N ASN A 132 13.41 -5.68 -9.50
CA ASN A 132 14.26 -4.76 -10.24
C ASN A 132 13.68 -3.34 -10.28
N THR A 133 12.36 -3.23 -10.48
CA THR A 133 11.64 -1.96 -10.41
C THR A 133 11.73 -1.35 -9.02
N LEU A 134 11.40 -2.10 -7.97
CA LEU A 134 11.42 -1.60 -6.59
C LEU A 134 12.83 -1.16 -6.18
N LYS A 135 13.87 -1.89 -6.61
CA LYS A 135 15.27 -1.52 -6.41
C LYS A 135 15.70 -0.29 -7.22
N GLY A 136 15.10 -0.06 -8.39
CA GLY A 136 15.26 1.19 -9.15
C GLY A 136 14.56 2.36 -8.48
N VAL A 137 13.34 2.11 -7.97
CA VAL A 137 12.46 3.09 -7.34
C VAL A 137 13.07 3.69 -6.07
N THR A 138 13.84 2.90 -5.30
CA THR A 138 14.56 3.43 -4.13
C THR A 138 15.60 4.51 -4.46
N LYS A 139 16.03 4.62 -5.73
CA LYS A 139 16.98 5.66 -6.18
C LYS A 139 16.32 7.01 -6.38
N PHE A 140 15.03 7.03 -6.70
CA PHE A 140 14.27 8.26 -6.92
C PHE A 140 13.98 8.95 -5.58
N LYS A 141 14.21 10.26 -5.51
CA LYS A 141 14.09 11.06 -4.27
C LYS A 141 12.69 10.97 -3.67
N GLU A 142 11.69 10.81 -4.53
CA GLU A 142 10.26 10.71 -4.26
C GLU A 142 9.90 9.55 -3.33
N PHE A 143 10.74 8.51 -3.28
CA PHE A 143 10.47 7.28 -2.53
C PHE A 143 11.22 7.19 -1.21
N LYS A 144 12.22 8.05 -1.01
CA LYS A 144 12.93 8.19 0.27
C LYS A 144 12.00 8.30 1.49
N PRO A 145 10.90 9.09 1.47
CA PRO A 145 10.02 9.17 2.64
C PRO A 145 9.29 7.85 2.96
N CYS A 146 9.11 6.98 1.95
CA CYS A 146 8.30 5.76 2.02
C CYS A 146 9.14 4.52 2.32
N PHE A 147 10.43 4.54 1.98
CA PHE A 147 11.34 3.43 2.22
C PHE A 147 11.64 3.31 3.71
N LYS A 148 11.25 2.19 4.32
CA LYS A 148 11.43 1.91 5.76
C LYS A 148 11.96 0.49 5.96
N HIS A 149 12.62 0.28 7.09
CA HIS A 149 12.95 -1.05 7.60
C HIS A 149 11.88 -1.45 8.64
N TYR A 150 11.16 -2.53 8.35
CA TYR A 150 10.15 -3.11 9.23
C TYR A 150 10.70 -4.37 9.89
N LEU A 151 10.81 -4.34 11.21
CA LEU A 151 11.18 -5.50 12.02
C LEU A 151 9.96 -6.39 12.28
N MET A 152 10.06 -7.69 12.01
CA MET A 152 8.98 -8.64 12.27
C MET A 152 8.62 -8.72 13.76
N SER A 153 9.58 -8.52 14.66
CA SER A 153 9.36 -8.44 16.10
C SER A 153 8.52 -7.25 16.56
N GLN A 154 8.24 -6.30 15.66
CA GLN A 154 7.43 -5.10 15.91
C GLN A 154 6.09 -5.14 15.16
N VAL A 155 5.79 -6.26 14.50
CA VAL A 155 4.49 -6.52 13.86
C VAL A 155 3.56 -7.14 14.91
N ASN A 156 2.49 -6.43 15.28
CA ASN A 156 1.59 -6.80 16.37
C ASN A 156 0.29 -7.46 15.86
N SER A 157 0.33 -8.03 14.65
CA SER A 157 -0.80 -8.72 14.01
C SER A 157 -0.28 -9.75 13.00
N ASN A 158 -1.21 -10.46 12.35
CA ASN A 158 -0.89 -11.13 11.10
C ASN A 158 -0.50 -10.10 10.02
N LEU A 159 0.37 -10.50 9.09
CA LEU A 159 0.54 -9.79 7.82
C LEU A 159 -0.63 -10.19 6.91
N VAL A 160 -1.32 -9.20 6.35
CA VAL A 160 -2.42 -9.44 5.41
C VAL A 160 -2.02 -8.87 4.06
N ARG A 161 -1.85 -9.77 3.08
CA ARG A 161 -1.54 -9.44 1.69
C ARG A 161 -2.80 -8.97 0.98
N VAL A 162 -2.64 -7.89 0.22
CA VAL A 162 -3.63 -7.38 -0.73
C VAL A 162 -3.35 -8.04 -2.08
N PRO A 163 -4.27 -8.84 -2.64
CA PRO A 163 -4.11 -9.38 -3.99
C PRO A 163 -3.97 -8.26 -5.01
N MET A 164 -3.23 -8.50 -6.09
CA MET A 164 -2.98 -7.47 -7.12
C MET A 164 -4.25 -6.92 -7.78
N THR A 165 -5.32 -7.71 -7.85
CA THR A 165 -6.64 -7.28 -8.33
C THR A 165 -7.22 -6.15 -7.46
N GLU A 166 -6.86 -6.14 -6.18
CA GLU A 166 -7.39 -5.21 -5.17
C GLU A 166 -6.50 -3.99 -4.92
N TRP A 167 -5.31 -3.92 -5.53
CA TRP A 167 -4.35 -2.83 -5.27
C TRP A 167 -4.94 -1.46 -5.60
N GLU A 168 -5.70 -1.37 -6.69
CA GLU A 168 -6.33 -0.12 -7.12
C GLU A 168 -7.29 0.43 -6.05
N ILE A 169 -8.05 -0.44 -5.39
CA ILE A 169 -8.94 -0.06 -4.29
C ILE A 169 -8.11 0.29 -3.05
N ALA A 170 -7.18 -0.59 -2.67
CA ALA A 170 -6.42 -0.46 -1.43
C ALA A 170 -5.65 0.85 -1.31
N ILE A 171 -5.06 1.37 -2.41
CA ILE A 171 -4.30 2.62 -2.37
C ILE A 171 -5.14 3.87 -2.04
N PHE A 172 -6.46 3.80 -2.28
CA PHE A 172 -7.38 4.92 -2.03
C PHE A 172 -8.07 4.83 -0.67
N LEU A 173 -8.09 3.66 -0.03
CA LEU A 173 -8.62 3.52 1.32
C LEU A 173 -7.80 4.39 2.30
N PRO A 174 -8.43 5.28 3.08
CA PRO A 174 -7.74 6.14 4.03
C PRO A 174 -7.47 5.39 5.34
N THR A 175 -6.66 4.34 5.24
CA THR A 175 -6.34 3.42 6.34
C THR A 175 -5.06 3.82 7.08
N GLU A 176 -4.38 4.89 6.69
CA GLU A 176 -3.19 5.36 7.38
C GLU A 176 -3.45 5.66 8.86
N GLN A 177 -2.54 5.27 9.76
CA GLN A 177 -2.67 5.53 11.19
C GLN A 177 -1.43 6.23 11.73
N PHE A 178 -1.24 7.47 11.28
CA PHE A 178 -0.11 8.28 11.72
C PHE A 178 -0.23 8.73 13.18
N VAL A 179 0.91 8.70 13.88
CA VAL A 179 1.08 9.20 15.24
C VAL A 179 1.98 10.44 15.23
N LYS A 180 1.80 11.32 16.22
CA LYS A 180 2.48 12.63 16.41
C LYS A 180 2.09 13.71 15.40
N VAL A 181 1.73 13.36 14.17
CA VAL A 181 1.26 14.31 13.15
C VAL A 181 0.11 13.73 12.33
N LYS A 182 -0.71 14.63 11.77
CA LYS A 182 -1.81 14.27 10.84
C LYS A 182 -1.26 13.86 9.47
N ALA A 183 -2.00 13.03 8.74
CA ALA A 183 -1.62 12.52 7.41
C ALA A 183 -1.28 13.65 6.41
N GLN A 184 -2.04 14.73 6.41
CA GLN A 184 -1.81 15.88 5.52
C GLN A 184 -0.44 16.53 5.76
N SER A 185 0.01 16.59 7.02
CA SER A 185 1.33 17.08 7.39
C SER A 185 2.42 16.13 6.89
N VAL A 186 2.24 14.81 7.06
CA VAL A 186 3.16 13.80 6.49
C VAL A 186 3.32 14.00 5.00
N TRP A 187 2.21 14.11 4.25
CA TRP A 187 2.27 14.27 2.80
C TRP A 187 2.94 15.56 2.36
N ARG A 188 2.77 16.64 3.13
CA ARG A 188 3.48 17.90 2.90
C ARG A 188 4.98 17.73 3.13
N TYR A 189 5.38 17.04 4.20
CA TYR A 189 6.80 16.78 4.49
C TYR A 189 7.43 15.87 3.44
N SER A 190 6.75 14.79 3.06
CA SER A 190 7.19 13.91 1.98
C SER A 190 7.40 14.68 0.68
N ARG A 191 6.44 15.54 0.28
CA ARG A 191 6.57 16.41 -0.91
C ARG A 191 7.81 17.29 -0.86
N LYS A 192 8.07 17.94 0.27
CA LYS A 192 9.26 18.80 0.43
C LYS A 192 10.56 18.00 0.27
N ALA A 193 10.59 16.75 0.73
CA ALA A 193 11.80 15.92 0.72
C ALA A 193 12.28 15.53 -0.69
N TYR A 194 11.41 15.59 -1.70
CA TYR A 194 11.76 15.25 -3.08
C TYR A 194 11.60 16.40 -4.08
N ALA A 195 10.95 17.49 -3.69
CA ALA A 195 10.93 18.73 -4.49
C ALA A 195 12.27 19.50 -4.44
N SER A 196 13.18 19.11 -3.54
CA SER A 196 14.53 19.66 -3.35
C SER A 196 15.62 18.88 -4.08
#